data_AF-A0A966S1T7-F1
#
_entry.id   AF-A0A966S1T7-F1
#
_cell.length_a   1.000
_cell.length_b   1.000
_cell.length_c   1.000
_cell.angle_alpha   90.00
_cell.angle_beta   90.00
_cell.angle_gamma   90.00
#
_symmetry.space_group_name_H-M   'P 1'
#
loop_
_entity.id
_entity.type
_entity.pdbx_description
1 polymer ?
#
loop_
_entity_poly.entity_id
_entity_poly.type
_entity_poly.pdbx_seq_one_letter_code
_entity_poly.pdbx_strand_id
1 'polypeptide(L)'
;MNAYPEPQCPIIIRYHRLLEAFSRSDDERDFYLDRIEGAIIYLDLDKPEEEIKEAEKELNHHSNRYIPVPKLTYYESKKVMEGFVNEKVYDIDTKEKLLDIISSQEAKENFLEFVFDHLTELDKWQQFYLERFKVRIIEWLCKHRVFFTFEEDLEMPKNLLEKAKLHLFDVKVPKDVAQARDIINIKAASYQSADSYVQKPRRGRPPKALPKVETEPQFTMDIFKTCSPTLRPFLYLSDYNPDAIYFSTKFQQTQELNQSLRGIERPKVDSRLEMLSQRLESLRHLSGKLGSLPGLDQPQDRK
;
A
#
# COMPACT_ATOMS: atom_id res chain seq x y z
N MET A 1 12.96 28.61 -7.73
CA MET A 1 11.90 27.59 -7.61
C MET A 1 12.03 26.69 -8.82
N ASN A 2 12.55 25.48 -8.66
CA ASN A 2 12.59 24.53 -9.78
C ASN A 2 11.16 24.09 -10.05
N ALA A 3 10.64 24.41 -11.24
CA ALA A 3 9.33 23.95 -11.66
C ALA A 3 9.42 22.44 -11.93
N TYR A 4 8.70 21.65 -11.14
CA TYR A 4 8.52 20.23 -11.44
C TYR A 4 7.70 20.07 -12.72
N PRO A 5 7.90 18.98 -13.49
CA PRO A 5 7.04 18.73 -14.64
C PRO A 5 5.60 18.52 -14.17
N GLU A 6 4.67 19.08 -14.92
CA GLU A 6 3.25 18.98 -14.63
C GLU A 6 2.67 17.70 -15.24
N PRO A 7 2.06 16.80 -14.43
CA PRO A 7 1.45 15.58 -14.94
C PRO A 7 0.25 15.94 -15.83
N GLN A 8 0.15 15.28 -16.99
CA GLN A 8 -0.89 15.54 -18.00
C GLN A 8 -2.19 14.76 -17.75
N CYS A 9 -2.22 13.96 -16.69
CA CYS A 9 -3.37 13.23 -16.18
C CYS A 9 -3.19 12.99 -14.67
N PRO A 10 -4.22 12.55 -13.94
CA PRO A 10 -4.09 12.12 -12.55
C PRO A 10 -2.94 11.15 -12.35
N ILE A 11 -2.23 11.28 -11.23
CA ILE A 11 -1.19 10.32 -10.86
C ILE A 11 -1.83 8.96 -10.53
N ILE A 12 -1.21 7.89 -11.02
CA ILE A 12 -1.70 6.53 -10.81
C ILE A 12 -1.02 5.98 -9.56
N ILE A 13 -1.80 5.71 -8.52
CA ILE A 13 -1.30 5.23 -7.23
C ILE A 13 -1.80 3.80 -7.01
N ARG A 14 -0.98 2.94 -6.42
CA ARG A 14 -1.44 1.63 -5.95
C ARG A 14 -2.08 1.77 -4.57
N TYR A 15 -3.37 1.48 -4.49
CA TYR A 15 -4.14 1.58 -3.25
C TYR A 15 -3.53 0.71 -2.14
N HIS A 16 -3.17 -0.54 -2.42
CA HIS A 16 -2.67 -1.46 -1.39
C HIS A 16 -1.36 -0.97 -0.73
N ARG A 17 -0.45 -0.36 -1.49
CA ARG A 17 0.80 0.19 -0.93
C ARG A 17 0.54 1.40 -0.06
N LEU A 18 -0.40 2.26 -0.48
CA LEU A 18 -0.77 3.43 0.31
C LEU A 18 -1.52 3.01 1.57
N LEU A 19 -2.37 1.98 1.50
CA LEU A 19 -2.99 1.36 2.66
C LEU A 19 -1.94 0.84 3.63
N GLU A 20 -0.95 0.09 3.15
CA GLU A 20 0.13 -0.44 3.98
C GLU A 20 0.94 0.68 4.64
N ALA A 21 1.26 1.75 3.90
CA ALA A 21 1.91 2.94 4.44
C ALA A 21 1.06 3.61 5.55
N PHE A 22 -0.24 3.79 5.34
CA PHE A 22 -1.16 4.33 6.36
C PHE A 22 -1.26 3.45 7.60
N SER A 23 -1.22 2.14 7.42
CA SER A 23 -1.36 1.17 8.50
C SER A 23 -0.09 0.98 9.31
N ARG A 24 1.08 1.13 8.68
CA ARG A 24 2.40 0.90 9.30
C ARG A 24 3.14 2.17 9.70
N SER A 25 2.66 3.33 9.27
CA SER A 25 3.23 4.62 9.69
C SER A 25 3.05 4.79 11.20
N ASP A 26 4.18 4.89 11.91
CA ASP A 26 4.27 5.07 13.35
C ASP A 26 5.51 5.92 13.70
N ASP A 27 5.85 6.05 14.98
CA ASP A 27 6.96 6.91 15.41
C ASP A 27 8.33 6.44 14.90
N GLU A 28 8.46 5.19 14.48
CA GLU A 28 9.71 4.62 13.95
C GLU A 28 9.72 4.53 12.41
N ARG A 29 8.53 4.55 11.79
CA ARG A 29 8.36 4.30 10.35
C ARG A 29 7.68 5.47 9.68
N ASP A 30 8.46 6.30 9.00
CA ASP A 30 7.96 7.44 8.25
C ASP A 30 7.77 7.10 6.75
N PHE A 31 6.59 7.43 6.25
CA PHE A 31 6.24 7.30 4.84
C PHE A 31 5.91 8.66 4.24
N TYR A 32 6.28 8.88 2.98
CA TYR A 32 5.97 10.09 2.22
C TYR A 32 5.38 9.73 0.87
N LEU A 33 4.41 10.51 0.40
CA LEU A 33 3.87 10.42 -0.96
C LEU A 33 4.45 11.52 -1.83
N ASP A 34 4.97 11.14 -3.00
CA ASP A 34 5.33 12.05 -4.09
C ASP A 34 4.08 12.50 -4.84
N ARG A 35 3.76 13.80 -4.77
CA ARG A 35 2.62 14.38 -5.48
C ARG A 35 2.76 14.45 -7.00
N ILE A 36 3.97 14.27 -7.54
CA ILE A 36 4.24 14.45 -8.96
C ILE A 36 4.10 13.13 -9.72
N GLU A 37 4.59 12.02 -9.15
CA GLU A 37 4.58 10.70 -9.80
C GLU A 37 3.83 9.62 -9.02
N GLY A 38 3.43 9.87 -7.77
CA GLY A 38 2.75 8.89 -6.92
C GLY A 38 3.68 7.85 -6.28
N ALA A 39 4.99 8.07 -6.29
CA ALA A 39 5.94 7.24 -5.56
C ALA A 39 5.70 7.33 -4.05
N ILE A 40 5.83 6.20 -3.35
CA ILE A 40 5.85 6.17 -1.89
C ILE A 40 7.29 6.01 -1.45
N ILE A 41 7.75 6.90 -0.57
CA ILE A 41 9.08 6.85 0.03
C ILE A 41 8.93 6.34 1.47
N TYR A 42 9.74 5.36 1.85
CA TYR A 42 9.83 4.82 3.20
C TYR A 42 11.22 5.13 3.75
N LEU A 43 11.29 5.95 4.81
CA LEU A 43 12.55 6.22 5.51
C LEU A 43 12.90 5.03 6.38
N ASP A 44 13.68 4.12 5.80
CA ASP A 44 14.16 2.93 6.47
C ASP A 44 15.33 3.26 7.41
N LEU A 45 15.08 3.18 8.73
CA LEU A 45 16.09 3.46 9.75
C LEU A 45 17.23 2.43 9.78
N ASP A 46 17.07 1.29 9.10
CA ASP A 46 18.11 0.27 8.96
C ASP A 46 19.23 0.70 7.98
N LYS A 47 19.05 1.81 7.25
CA LYS A 47 20.04 2.35 6.30
C LYS A 47 21.13 3.17 6.99
N PRO A 48 22.27 3.42 6.31
CA PRO A 48 23.34 4.26 6.86
C PRO A 48 22.83 5.66 7.23
N GLU A 49 23.25 6.16 8.40
CA GLU A 49 22.80 7.45 8.94
C GLU A 49 23.05 8.63 7.99
N GLU A 50 24.13 8.58 7.21
CA GLU A 50 24.44 9.59 6.20
C GLU A 50 23.39 9.62 5.08
N GLU A 51 22.97 8.46 4.56
CA GLU A 51 21.93 8.34 3.53
C GLU A 51 20.58 8.84 4.04
N ILE A 52 20.22 8.51 5.29
CA ILE A 52 18.97 8.97 5.93
C ILE A 52 18.98 10.49 6.04
N LYS A 53 20.07 11.09 6.55
CA LYS A 53 20.20 12.55 6.67
C LYS A 53 20.14 13.25 5.32
N GLU A 54 20.69 12.66 4.26
CA GLU A 54 20.59 13.20 2.91
C GLU A 54 19.16 13.11 2.37
N ALA A 55 18.49 11.98 2.57
CA ALA A 55 17.09 11.80 2.20
C ALA A 55 16.17 12.80 2.94
N GLU A 56 16.37 13.00 4.24
CA GLU A 56 15.64 13.99 5.04
C GLU A 56 15.86 15.42 4.53
N LYS A 57 17.10 15.78 4.19
CA LYS A 57 17.41 17.08 3.59
C LYS A 57 16.67 17.28 2.27
N GLU A 58 16.67 16.27 1.41
CA GLU A 58 15.96 16.29 0.13
C GLU A 58 14.44 16.45 0.33
N LEU A 59 13.85 15.64 1.22
CA LEU A 59 12.41 15.70 1.54
C LEU A 59 12.01 17.08 2.10
N ASN A 60 12.83 17.65 2.98
CA ASN A 60 12.59 18.98 3.57
C ASN A 60 12.77 20.10 2.55
N HIS A 61 13.81 20.03 1.71
CA HIS A 61 14.05 20.99 0.63
C HIS A 61 12.94 20.94 -0.43
N HIS A 62 12.28 19.79 -0.56
CA HIS A 62 11.19 19.55 -1.51
C HIS A 62 9.87 19.22 -0.80
N SER A 63 9.58 19.91 0.31
CA SER A 63 8.33 19.77 1.09
C SER A 63 7.05 20.07 0.30
N ASN A 64 7.16 20.82 -0.80
CA ASN A 64 6.06 21.02 -1.75
C ASN A 64 5.83 19.83 -2.70
N ARG A 65 6.72 18.85 -2.75
CA ARG A 65 6.56 17.65 -3.58
C ARG A 65 6.15 16.45 -2.73
N TYR A 66 6.84 16.25 -1.62
CA TYR A 66 6.66 15.10 -0.75
C TYR A 66 5.78 15.44 0.44
N ILE A 67 4.73 14.65 0.66
CA ILE A 67 3.80 14.84 1.78
C ILE A 67 3.92 13.65 2.73
N PRO A 68 4.10 13.88 4.05
CA PRO A 68 4.12 12.79 5.02
C PRO A 68 2.76 12.10 5.11
N VAL A 69 2.76 10.78 5.08
CA VAL A 69 1.60 9.92 5.30
C VAL A 69 1.23 9.99 6.79
N PRO A 70 -0.05 10.25 7.13
CA PRO A 70 -0.45 10.48 8.51
C PRO A 70 -0.35 9.19 9.34
N LYS A 71 0.21 9.34 10.55
CA LYS A 71 0.23 8.29 11.58
C LYS A 71 -1.15 8.17 12.23
N LEU A 72 -1.57 6.95 12.52
CA LEU A 72 -2.83 6.72 13.21
C LEU A 72 -2.64 6.95 14.70
N THR A 73 -3.28 7.98 15.25
CA THR A 73 -3.20 8.22 16.69
C THR A 73 -3.91 7.12 17.48
N TYR A 74 -3.59 6.99 18.77
CA TYR A 74 -4.31 6.07 19.67
C TYR A 74 -5.82 6.33 19.65
N TYR A 75 -6.23 7.59 19.69
CA TYR A 75 -7.64 7.99 19.65
C TYR A 75 -8.33 7.59 18.35
N GLU A 76 -7.69 7.81 17.20
CA GLU A 76 -8.25 7.40 15.90
C GLU A 76 -8.34 5.87 15.79
N SER A 77 -7.32 5.15 16.25
CA SER A 77 -7.33 3.68 16.32
C SER A 77 -8.53 3.18 17.11
N LYS A 78 -8.75 3.77 18.29
CA LYS A 78 -9.91 3.48 19.15
C LYS A 78 -11.23 3.75 18.44
N LYS A 79 -11.35 4.90 17.76
CA LYS A 79 -12.57 5.24 17.00
C LYS A 79 -12.86 4.28 15.84
N VAL A 80 -11.85 3.76 15.17
CA VAL A 80 -12.03 2.74 14.13
C VAL A 80 -12.57 1.45 14.75
N MET A 81 -12.02 1.00 15.88
CA MET A 81 -12.53 -0.18 16.60
C MET A 81 -13.97 0.03 17.09
N GLU A 82 -14.29 1.18 17.71
CA GLU A 82 -15.65 1.53 18.13
C GLU A 82 -16.63 1.57 16.94
N GLY A 83 -16.19 2.10 15.80
CA GLY A 83 -16.98 2.15 14.57
C GLY A 83 -17.35 0.74 14.08
N PHE A 84 -16.36 -0.17 14.06
CA PHE A 84 -16.60 -1.56 13.70
C PHE A 84 -17.64 -2.22 14.61
N VAL A 85 -17.45 -2.10 15.92
CA VAL A 85 -18.34 -2.70 16.93
C VAL A 85 -19.76 -2.16 16.82
N ASN A 86 -19.92 -0.89 16.46
CA ASN A 86 -21.24 -0.29 16.32
C ASN A 86 -21.94 -0.59 15.00
N GLU A 87 -21.19 -0.77 13.91
CA GLU A 87 -21.73 -0.89 12.56
C GLU A 87 -21.84 -2.34 12.05
N LYS A 88 -20.94 -3.22 12.48
CA LYS A 88 -20.76 -4.56 11.90
C LYS A 88 -20.99 -5.70 12.89
N VAL A 89 -20.87 -5.45 14.21
CA VAL A 89 -21.16 -6.44 15.25
C VAL A 89 -22.64 -6.34 15.64
N TYR A 90 -23.39 -7.41 15.38
CA TYR A 90 -24.85 -7.45 15.61
C TYR A 90 -25.24 -8.19 16.89
N ASP A 91 -24.39 -9.11 17.35
CA ASP A 91 -24.61 -9.84 18.60
C ASP A 91 -24.34 -8.93 19.79
N ILE A 92 -25.30 -8.85 20.72
CA ILE A 92 -25.29 -7.88 21.82
C ILE A 92 -24.18 -8.22 22.83
N ASP A 93 -24.05 -9.49 23.20
CA ASP A 93 -23.06 -9.93 24.19
C ASP A 93 -21.62 -9.73 23.67
N THR A 94 -21.38 -10.05 22.39
CA THR A 94 -20.11 -9.80 21.69
C THR A 94 -19.81 -8.31 21.63
N LYS A 95 -20.84 -7.50 21.32
CA LYS A 95 -20.71 -6.04 21.24
C LYS A 95 -20.31 -5.44 22.59
N GLU A 96 -20.98 -5.82 23.68
CA GLU A 96 -20.67 -5.34 25.03
C GLU A 96 -19.24 -5.72 25.42
N LYS A 97 -18.84 -6.99 25.24
CA LYS A 97 -17.46 -7.44 25.49
C LYS A 97 -16.42 -6.62 24.73
N LEU A 98 -16.64 -6.39 23.44
CA LEU A 98 -15.70 -5.63 22.61
C LEU A 98 -15.59 -4.16 23.04
N LEU A 99 -16.70 -3.53 23.47
CA LEU A 99 -16.67 -2.16 24.00
C LEU A 99 -15.94 -2.07 25.34
N ASP A 100 -16.07 -3.08 26.19
CA ASP A 100 -15.32 -3.19 27.44
C ASP A 100 -13.82 -3.34 27.16
N ILE A 101 -13.44 -4.21 26.23
CA ILE A 101 -12.05 -4.38 25.77
C ILE A 101 -11.47 -3.06 25.26
N ILE A 102 -12.23 -2.35 24.42
CA ILE A 102 -11.83 -1.05 23.85
C ILE A 102 -11.61 0.03 24.94
N SER A 103 -12.23 -0.13 26.10
CA SER A 103 -12.10 0.76 27.24
C SER A 103 -10.92 0.44 28.15
N SER A 104 -10.25 -0.70 27.95
CA SER A 104 -9.08 -1.15 28.73
C SER A 104 -7.76 -0.44 28.32
N GLN A 105 -6.68 -0.66 29.09
CA GLN A 105 -5.35 -0.07 28.84
C GLN A 105 -4.69 -0.59 27.55
N GLU A 106 -4.89 -1.86 27.20
CA GLU A 106 -4.31 -2.52 26.02
C GLU A 106 -5.39 -2.79 24.96
N ALA A 107 -6.21 -1.77 24.71
CA ALA A 107 -7.42 -1.88 23.91
C ALA A 107 -7.19 -2.47 22.51
N LYS A 108 -6.09 -2.10 21.84
CA LYS A 108 -5.82 -2.54 20.46
C LYS A 108 -5.43 -4.02 20.40
N GLU A 109 -4.49 -4.42 21.24
CA GLU A 109 -3.97 -5.79 21.30
C GLU A 109 -5.09 -6.76 21.71
N ASN A 110 -5.81 -6.44 22.79
CA ASN A 110 -6.89 -7.27 23.30
C ASN A 110 -8.07 -7.35 22.33
N PHE A 111 -8.38 -6.24 21.63
CA PHE A 111 -9.42 -6.24 20.60
C PHE A 111 -9.05 -7.16 19.43
N LEU A 112 -7.81 -7.06 18.95
CA LEU A 112 -7.35 -7.90 17.86
C LEU A 112 -7.31 -9.37 18.28
N GLU A 113 -6.83 -9.69 19.49
CA GLU A 113 -6.86 -11.05 20.04
C GLU A 113 -8.28 -11.63 20.06
N PHE A 114 -9.24 -10.87 20.60
CA PHE A 114 -10.64 -11.30 20.59
C PHE A 114 -11.15 -11.53 19.15
N VAL A 115 -10.91 -10.58 18.25
CA VAL A 115 -11.38 -10.68 16.86
C VAL A 115 -10.73 -11.88 16.17
N PHE A 116 -9.46 -12.18 16.46
CA PHE A 116 -8.77 -13.33 15.90
C PHE A 116 -9.38 -14.66 16.35
N ASP A 117 -9.77 -14.79 17.61
CA ASP A 117 -10.44 -15.99 18.13
C ASP A 117 -11.85 -16.21 17.55
N HIS A 118 -12.43 -15.18 16.91
CA HIS A 118 -13.77 -15.21 16.34
C HIS A 118 -13.72 -14.98 14.82
N LEU A 119 -13.49 -16.04 14.04
CA LEU A 119 -13.30 -15.98 12.59
C LEU A 119 -14.38 -15.17 11.84
N THR A 120 -15.64 -15.25 12.26
CA THR A 120 -16.73 -14.46 11.64
C THR A 120 -16.58 -12.96 11.88
N GLU A 121 -16.08 -12.56 13.04
CA GLU A 121 -15.82 -11.15 13.34
C GLU A 121 -14.52 -10.69 12.68
N LEU A 122 -13.52 -11.56 12.54
CA LEU A 122 -12.30 -11.30 11.79
C LEU A 122 -12.58 -10.94 10.33
N ASP A 123 -13.40 -11.73 9.63
CA ASP A 123 -13.77 -11.45 8.23
C ASP A 123 -14.47 -10.10 8.08
N LYS A 124 -15.40 -9.80 8.99
CA LYS A 124 -16.10 -8.50 9.02
C LYS A 124 -15.13 -7.35 9.32
N TRP A 125 -14.21 -7.55 10.25
CA TRP A 125 -13.22 -6.56 10.63
C TRP A 125 -12.28 -6.24 9.47
N GLN A 126 -11.77 -7.25 8.77
CA GLN A 126 -10.93 -7.06 7.59
C GLN A 126 -11.65 -6.25 6.52
N GLN A 127 -12.91 -6.61 6.19
CA GLN A 127 -13.71 -5.86 5.22
C GLN A 127 -13.97 -4.42 5.66
N PHE A 128 -14.40 -4.22 6.91
CA PHE A 128 -14.64 -2.90 7.48
C PHE A 128 -13.38 -2.04 7.47
N TYR A 129 -12.23 -2.60 7.86
CA TYR A 129 -10.97 -1.90 7.90
C TYR A 129 -10.56 -1.42 6.50
N LEU A 130 -10.65 -2.29 5.49
CA LEU A 130 -10.34 -1.94 4.09
C LEU A 130 -11.28 -0.86 3.55
N GLU A 131 -12.60 -0.99 3.78
CA GLU A 131 -13.60 0.01 3.37
C GLU A 131 -13.32 1.37 4.03
N ARG A 132 -13.10 1.37 5.35
CA ARG A 132 -12.91 2.58 6.14
C ARG A 132 -11.61 3.30 5.77
N PHE A 133 -10.52 2.55 5.58
CA PHE A 133 -9.24 3.12 5.18
C PHE A 133 -9.26 3.62 3.73
N LYS A 134 -10.00 2.97 2.82
CA LYS A 134 -10.16 3.48 1.45
C LYS A 134 -10.74 4.90 1.46
N VAL A 135 -11.80 5.12 2.24
CA VAL A 135 -12.40 6.45 2.42
C VAL A 135 -11.41 7.42 3.04
N ARG A 136 -10.74 7.05 4.14
CA ARG A 136 -9.75 7.91 4.82
C ARG A 136 -8.61 8.34 3.90
N ILE A 137 -8.09 7.41 3.09
CA ILE A 137 -6.98 7.68 2.15
C ILE A 137 -7.44 8.64 1.06
N ILE A 138 -8.62 8.42 0.48
CA ILE A 138 -9.20 9.34 -0.52
C ILE A 138 -9.39 10.74 0.07
N GLU A 139 -9.97 10.84 1.28
CA GLU A 139 -10.16 12.12 1.97
C GLU A 139 -8.83 12.84 2.21
N TRP A 140 -7.79 12.10 2.62
CA TRP A 140 -6.46 12.66 2.81
C TRP A 140 -5.85 13.16 1.49
N LEU A 141 -5.89 12.36 0.41
CA LEU A 141 -5.41 12.76 -0.91
C LEU A 141 -6.12 14.02 -1.42
N CYS A 142 -7.45 14.08 -1.27
CA CYS A 142 -8.25 15.25 -1.64
C CYS A 142 -7.92 16.48 -0.79
N LYS A 143 -7.77 16.33 0.54
CA LYS A 143 -7.36 17.41 1.45
C LYS A 143 -6.02 18.03 1.03
N HIS A 144 -5.09 17.19 0.56
CA HIS A 144 -3.78 17.60 0.08
C HIS A 144 -3.73 18.02 -1.39
N ARG A 145 -4.90 18.11 -2.05
CA ARG A 145 -5.08 18.48 -3.46
C ARG A 145 -4.24 17.61 -4.42
N VAL A 146 -4.11 16.34 -4.09
CA VAL A 146 -3.49 15.36 -4.97
C VAL A 146 -4.52 14.93 -6.01
N PHE A 147 -4.20 15.06 -7.29
CA PHE A 147 -5.07 14.59 -8.38
C PHE A 147 -4.67 13.17 -8.77
N PHE A 148 -5.46 12.18 -8.37
CA PHE A 148 -5.05 10.78 -8.43
C PHE A 148 -6.14 9.85 -8.96
N THR A 149 -5.71 8.65 -9.35
CA THR A 149 -6.56 7.48 -9.56
C THR A 149 -5.88 6.23 -9.00
N PHE A 150 -6.66 5.32 -8.42
CA PHE A 150 -6.11 4.02 -8.01
C PHE A 150 -5.99 3.06 -9.19
N GLU A 151 -4.84 2.42 -9.33
CA GLU A 151 -4.59 1.42 -10.37
C GLU A 151 -5.59 0.26 -10.31
N GLU A 152 -5.95 -0.17 -9.10
CA GLU A 152 -6.91 -1.23 -8.83
C GLU A 152 -8.31 -0.92 -9.36
N ASP A 153 -8.65 0.35 -9.51
CA ASP A 153 -9.98 0.78 -9.97
C ASP A 153 -10.00 1.13 -11.48
N LEU A 154 -8.90 0.92 -12.20
CA LEU A 154 -8.76 1.15 -13.64
C LEU A 154 -8.98 -0.15 -14.44
N GLU A 155 -10.12 -0.23 -15.11
CA GLU A 155 -10.45 -1.35 -16.00
C GLU A 155 -9.86 -1.15 -17.40
N MET A 156 -8.53 -1.28 -17.54
CA MET A 156 -7.86 -1.19 -18.84
C MET A 156 -6.68 -2.16 -19.00
N PRO A 157 -6.25 -2.47 -20.25
CA PRO A 157 -5.12 -3.37 -20.48
C PRO A 157 -3.80 -2.83 -19.91
N LYS A 158 -2.98 -3.70 -19.30
CA LYS A 158 -1.67 -3.35 -18.70
C LYS A 158 -0.78 -2.53 -19.62
N ASN A 159 -0.59 -3.00 -20.85
CA ASN A 159 0.30 -2.34 -21.82
C ASN A 159 -0.14 -0.89 -22.08
N LEU A 160 -1.45 -0.62 -22.04
CA LEU A 160 -1.99 0.72 -22.23
C LEU A 160 -1.74 1.60 -21.00
N LEU A 161 -1.92 1.05 -19.79
CA LEU A 161 -1.63 1.75 -18.54
C LEU A 161 -0.13 2.05 -18.37
N GLU A 162 0.75 1.12 -18.74
CA GLU A 162 2.21 1.34 -18.74
C GLU A 162 2.62 2.45 -19.72
N LYS A 163 2.05 2.46 -20.93
CA LYS A 163 2.25 3.57 -21.86
C LYS A 163 1.76 4.90 -21.27
N ALA A 164 0.61 4.91 -20.60
CA ALA A 164 0.10 6.11 -19.95
C ALA A 164 1.07 6.62 -18.86
N LYS A 165 1.59 5.73 -18.01
CA LYS A 165 2.63 6.05 -17.02
C LYS A 165 3.91 6.56 -17.67
N LEU A 166 4.41 5.88 -18.70
CA LEU A 166 5.59 6.29 -19.48
C LEU A 166 5.42 7.68 -20.07
N HIS A 167 4.22 8.06 -20.49
CA HIS A 167 3.98 9.36 -21.10
C HIS A 167 3.37 10.37 -20.12
N LEU A 168 3.45 10.18 -18.79
CA LEU A 168 2.76 11.02 -17.80
C LEU A 168 2.94 12.54 -18.01
N PHE A 169 4.14 12.97 -18.42
CA PHE A 169 4.48 14.39 -18.59
C PHE A 169 4.41 14.90 -20.03
N ASP A 170 4.18 14.01 -21.01
CA ASP A 170 4.29 14.38 -22.42
C ASP A 170 2.98 15.04 -22.90
N VAL A 171 3.04 16.30 -23.36
CA VAL A 171 1.84 17.02 -23.79
C VAL A 171 1.22 16.40 -25.05
N LYS A 172 2.06 15.99 -26.01
CA LYS A 172 1.62 15.35 -27.26
C LYS A 172 1.87 13.86 -27.16
N VAL A 173 0.81 13.07 -27.26
CA VAL A 173 0.88 11.61 -27.15
C VAL A 173 0.08 10.92 -28.26
N PRO A 174 0.39 9.64 -28.56
CA PRO A 174 -0.42 8.84 -29.47
C PRO A 174 -1.89 8.73 -29.02
N LYS A 175 -2.78 8.44 -29.97
CA LYS A 175 -4.24 8.42 -29.75
C LYS A 175 -4.68 7.41 -28.67
N ASP A 176 -4.03 6.25 -28.59
CA ASP A 176 -4.30 5.24 -27.56
C ASP A 176 -3.99 5.79 -26.16
N VAL A 177 -2.85 6.45 -25.97
CA VAL A 177 -2.47 7.08 -24.70
C VAL A 177 -3.42 8.22 -24.33
N ALA A 178 -3.85 9.03 -25.29
CA ALA A 178 -4.85 10.08 -25.04
C ALA A 178 -6.18 9.48 -24.52
N GLN A 179 -6.67 8.41 -25.14
CA GLN A 179 -7.86 7.69 -24.67
C GLN A 179 -7.67 7.10 -23.27
N ALA A 180 -6.48 6.57 -22.96
CA ALA A 180 -6.17 6.07 -21.63
C ALA A 180 -6.24 7.20 -20.59
N ARG A 181 -5.71 8.39 -20.90
CA ARG A 181 -5.81 9.57 -20.03
C ARG A 181 -7.25 9.99 -19.79
N ASP A 182 -8.10 9.94 -20.81
CA ASP A 182 -9.52 10.25 -20.66
C ASP A 182 -10.21 9.31 -19.67
N ILE A 183 -9.93 8.00 -19.75
CA ILE A 183 -10.44 7.01 -18.78
C ILE A 183 -9.93 7.33 -17.36
N ILE A 184 -8.64 7.63 -17.22
CA ILE A 184 -8.02 7.97 -15.93
C ILE A 184 -8.65 9.25 -15.36
N ASN A 185 -8.90 10.27 -16.19
CA ASN A 185 -9.53 11.53 -15.80
C ASN A 185 -10.98 11.34 -15.35
N ILE A 186 -11.77 10.56 -16.09
CA ILE A 186 -13.15 10.22 -15.73
C ILE A 186 -13.17 9.51 -14.38
N LYS A 187 -12.25 8.56 -14.17
CA LYS A 187 -12.15 7.84 -12.90
C LYS A 187 -11.71 8.76 -11.75
N ALA A 188 -10.73 9.64 -11.97
CA ALA A 188 -10.30 10.60 -10.95
C ALA A 188 -11.43 11.54 -10.51
N ALA A 189 -12.23 12.03 -11.46
CA ALA A 189 -13.38 12.88 -11.18
C ALA A 189 -14.39 12.17 -10.26
N SER A 190 -14.51 10.85 -10.39
CA SER A 190 -15.39 10.05 -9.51
C SER A 190 -14.94 10.02 -8.05
N TYR A 191 -13.69 10.33 -7.70
CA TYR A 191 -13.28 10.48 -6.30
C TYR A 191 -13.57 11.89 -5.76
N GLN A 192 -13.71 12.88 -6.63
CA GLN A 192 -13.86 14.29 -6.25
C GLN A 192 -15.32 14.72 -6.05
N SER A 193 -16.29 13.98 -6.60
CA SER A 193 -17.71 14.24 -6.37
C SER A 193 -18.13 13.94 -4.93
N ALA A 194 -18.86 14.87 -4.30
CA ALA A 194 -19.30 14.77 -2.89
C ALA A 194 -20.13 13.51 -2.57
N ASP A 195 -20.71 12.85 -3.58
CA ASP A 195 -21.52 11.64 -3.43
C ASP A 195 -20.70 10.34 -3.31
N SER A 196 -19.40 10.39 -3.65
CA SER A 196 -18.51 9.21 -3.61
C SER A 196 -18.10 8.82 -2.19
N TYR A 197 -18.33 9.73 -1.23
CA TYR A 197 -17.84 9.66 0.14
C TYR A 197 -18.79 8.91 1.09
N VAL A 198 -20.00 8.58 0.65
CA VAL A 198 -21.02 8.03 1.53
C VAL A 198 -21.77 6.90 0.83
N GLN A 199 -21.16 5.71 0.74
CA GLN A 199 -21.99 4.52 0.85
C GLN A 199 -22.55 4.51 2.27
N LYS A 200 -23.69 5.18 2.49
CA LYS A 200 -24.39 5.11 3.78
C LYS A 200 -24.55 3.62 4.09
N PRO A 201 -24.12 3.12 5.26
CA PRO A 201 -24.39 1.76 5.64
C PRO A 201 -25.91 1.57 5.53
N ARG A 202 -26.35 0.69 4.63
CA ARG A 202 -27.77 0.31 4.54
C ARG A 202 -28.12 -0.35 5.86
N ARG A 203 -28.65 0.43 6.81
CA ARG A 203 -29.13 -0.08 8.09
C ARG A 203 -30.13 -1.21 7.81
N GLY A 204 -29.87 -2.38 8.40
CA GLY A 204 -30.94 -3.33 8.72
C GLY A 204 -31.13 -4.55 7.82
N ARG A 205 -30.21 -4.92 6.92
CA ARG A 205 -30.16 -6.31 6.41
C ARG A 205 -28.79 -6.70 5.86
N PRO A 206 -28.35 -7.95 6.07
CA PRO A 206 -27.15 -8.46 5.43
C PRO A 206 -27.27 -8.29 3.90
N PRO A 207 -26.27 -7.69 3.23
CA PRO A 207 -26.21 -7.73 1.78
C PRO A 207 -26.23 -9.19 1.31
N LYS A 208 -27.01 -9.50 0.28
CA LYS A 208 -26.88 -10.80 -0.40
C LYS A 208 -25.44 -10.92 -0.88
N ALA A 209 -24.74 -11.96 -0.44
CA ALA A 209 -23.38 -12.26 -0.88
C ALA A 209 -23.38 -12.38 -2.41
N LEU A 210 -22.82 -11.37 -3.07
CA LEU A 210 -22.50 -11.47 -4.49
C LEU A 210 -21.27 -12.39 -4.59
N PRO A 211 -21.27 -13.39 -5.48
CA PRO A 211 -20.10 -14.24 -5.69
C PRO A 211 -18.92 -13.35 -6.10
N LYS A 212 -17.91 -13.33 -5.24
CA LYS A 212 -16.65 -12.62 -5.46
C LYS A 212 -15.93 -13.36 -6.59
N VAL A 213 -15.91 -12.77 -7.78
CA VAL A 213 -15.08 -13.29 -8.87
C VAL A 213 -13.64 -12.96 -8.50
N GLU A 214 -12.93 -13.95 -7.95
CA GLU A 214 -11.51 -13.85 -7.58
C GLU A 214 -10.67 -13.87 -8.85
N THR A 215 -10.54 -12.71 -9.48
CA THR A 215 -9.47 -12.48 -10.46
C THR A 215 -8.32 -11.85 -9.69
N GLU A 216 -7.14 -12.48 -9.70
CA GLU A 216 -5.97 -11.88 -9.08
C GLU A 216 -5.67 -10.54 -9.77
N PRO A 217 -5.60 -9.43 -9.00
CA PRO A 217 -5.34 -8.13 -9.58
C PRO A 217 -3.94 -8.11 -10.18
N GLN A 218 -3.88 -7.62 -11.40
CA GLN A 218 -2.72 -7.72 -12.26
C GLN A 218 -2.09 -6.33 -12.38
N PHE A 219 -1.01 -6.08 -11.65
CA PHE A 219 -0.35 -4.77 -11.61
C PHE A 219 0.65 -4.57 -12.75
N THR A 220 0.84 -3.31 -13.11
CA THR A 220 1.83 -2.83 -14.08
C THR A 220 3.16 -2.49 -13.42
N MET A 221 4.22 -2.25 -14.19
CA MET A 221 5.48 -1.78 -13.63
C MET A 221 5.38 -0.36 -13.02
N ASP A 222 6.23 -0.11 -12.02
CA ASP A 222 6.41 1.24 -11.48
C ASP A 222 7.37 2.04 -12.35
N ILE A 223 6.99 3.28 -12.68
CA ILE A 223 7.73 4.12 -13.61
C ILE A 223 7.84 5.52 -12.98
N PHE A 224 9.04 5.82 -12.48
CA PHE A 224 9.37 7.11 -11.86
C PHE A 224 10.48 7.77 -12.65
N LYS A 225 10.20 8.90 -13.32
CA LYS A 225 11.16 9.60 -14.21
C LYS A 225 11.93 10.69 -13.48
N THR A 226 11.31 11.29 -12.47
CA THR A 226 11.80 12.50 -11.80
C THR A 226 12.12 12.27 -10.33
N CYS A 227 12.02 11.03 -9.85
CA CYS A 227 12.47 10.67 -8.51
C CYS A 227 13.99 10.89 -8.38
N SER A 228 14.34 11.70 -7.38
CA SER A 228 15.71 12.09 -7.07
C SER A 228 16.57 10.85 -6.79
N PRO A 229 17.82 10.77 -7.31
CA PRO A 229 18.72 9.65 -7.05
C PRO A 229 18.89 9.35 -5.56
N THR A 230 18.89 10.37 -4.71
CA THR A 230 19.01 10.26 -3.24
C THR A 230 17.82 9.50 -2.62
N LEU A 231 16.62 9.62 -3.19
CA LEU A 231 15.40 8.99 -2.66
C LEU A 231 15.09 7.64 -3.30
N ARG A 232 15.74 7.27 -4.41
CA ARG A 232 15.54 5.97 -5.07
C ARG A 232 15.78 4.76 -4.16
N PRO A 233 16.81 4.73 -3.29
CA PRO A 233 17.02 3.63 -2.36
C PRO A 233 15.92 3.47 -1.31
N PHE A 234 15.08 4.48 -1.14
CA PHE A 234 13.98 4.56 -0.18
C PHE A 234 12.61 4.34 -0.82
N LEU A 235 12.55 3.97 -2.11
CA LEU A 235 11.29 3.67 -2.78
C LEU A 235 10.60 2.46 -2.14
N TYR A 236 9.37 2.65 -1.72
CA TYR A 236 8.54 1.61 -1.17
C TYR A 236 7.85 0.81 -2.28
N LEU A 237 8.41 -0.36 -2.59
CA LEU A 237 8.00 -1.22 -3.71
C LEU A 237 7.40 -2.55 -3.21
N SER A 238 6.58 -2.51 -2.15
CA SER A 238 5.90 -3.71 -1.64
C SER A 238 5.08 -4.39 -2.73
N ASP A 239 5.22 -5.72 -2.84
CA ASP A 239 4.46 -6.53 -3.78
C ASP A 239 3.03 -6.73 -3.26
N TYR A 240 2.07 -6.84 -4.18
CA TYR A 240 0.69 -7.13 -3.78
C TYR A 240 0.61 -8.54 -3.19
N ASN A 241 0.06 -8.62 -1.99
CA ASN A 241 -0.25 -9.89 -1.34
C ASN A 241 -1.74 -9.92 -0.96
N PRO A 242 -2.56 -10.82 -1.56
CA PRO A 242 -3.98 -10.92 -1.25
C PRO A 242 -4.23 -11.38 0.19
N ASP A 243 -3.28 -12.09 0.79
CA ASP A 243 -3.33 -12.59 2.17
C ASP A 243 -2.70 -11.62 3.18
N ALA A 244 -2.36 -10.39 2.77
CA ALA A 244 -1.78 -9.42 3.68
C ALA A 244 -2.78 -8.96 4.75
N ILE A 245 -2.28 -8.88 5.99
CA ILE A 245 -2.99 -8.27 7.12
C ILE A 245 -2.45 -6.85 7.32
N TYR A 246 -3.31 -5.87 7.12
CA TYR A 246 -2.94 -4.45 7.23
C TYR A 246 -3.22 -3.87 8.63
N PHE A 247 -4.17 -4.44 9.38
CA PHE A 247 -4.57 -3.91 10.69
C PHE A 247 -3.71 -4.42 11.87
N SER A 248 -2.80 -5.36 11.63
CA SER A 248 -1.94 -5.96 12.65
C SER A 248 -0.48 -5.57 12.42
N THR A 249 0.21 -5.24 13.51
CA THR A 249 1.67 -5.09 13.51
C THR A 249 2.38 -6.42 13.79
N LYS A 250 1.67 -7.40 14.38
CA LYS A 250 2.21 -8.70 14.80
C LYS A 250 2.22 -9.74 13.68
N PHE A 251 1.23 -9.69 12.79
CA PHE A 251 1.03 -10.65 11.71
C PHE A 251 1.02 -9.91 10.38
N GLN A 252 1.83 -10.36 9.43
CA GLN A 252 1.90 -9.76 8.11
C GLN A 252 1.00 -10.51 7.11
N GLN A 253 0.71 -11.79 7.37
CA GLN A 253 -0.08 -12.64 6.47
C GLN A 253 -1.13 -13.48 7.20
N THR A 254 -2.21 -13.81 6.50
CA THR A 254 -3.29 -14.68 6.98
C THR A 254 -2.79 -16.06 7.42
N GLN A 255 -1.76 -16.61 6.77
CA GLN A 255 -1.17 -17.89 7.17
C GLN A 255 -0.49 -17.82 8.55
N GLU A 256 0.30 -16.78 8.81
CA GLU A 256 0.94 -16.56 10.12
C GLU A 256 -0.11 -16.42 11.22
N LEU A 257 -1.20 -15.71 10.90
CA LEU A 257 -2.33 -15.56 11.78
C LEU A 257 -3.00 -16.90 12.09
N ASN A 258 -3.31 -17.69 11.06
CA ASN A 258 -3.94 -19.00 11.21
C ASN A 258 -3.08 -20.00 11.98
N GLN A 259 -1.75 -19.91 11.86
CA GLN A 259 -0.82 -20.73 12.64
C GLN A 259 -0.82 -20.33 14.12
N SER A 260 -0.82 -19.02 14.40
CA SER A 260 -0.96 -18.51 15.77
C SER A 260 -2.27 -18.96 16.43
N LEU A 261 -3.39 -18.93 15.69
CA LEU A 261 -4.70 -19.36 16.19
C LEU A 261 -4.79 -20.85 16.48
N ARG A 262 -3.92 -21.66 15.87
CA ARG A 262 -3.84 -23.10 16.13
C ARG A 262 -2.92 -23.44 17.32
N GLY A 263 -2.42 -22.44 18.05
CA GLY A 263 -1.51 -22.64 19.18
C GLY A 263 -0.14 -23.18 18.78
N ILE A 264 0.24 -23.05 17.51
CA ILE A 264 1.56 -23.46 17.02
C ILE A 264 2.49 -22.27 17.24
N GLU A 265 3.42 -22.38 18.21
CA GLU A 265 4.47 -21.40 18.41
C GLU A 265 5.23 -21.16 17.10
N ARG A 266 5.55 -19.88 16.83
CA ARG A 266 6.30 -19.45 15.64
C ARG A 266 7.55 -20.33 15.44
N PRO A 267 7.88 -20.76 14.22
CA PRO A 267 9.28 -20.95 13.88
C PRO A 267 9.94 -19.57 13.99
N LYS A 268 10.80 -19.41 15.00
CA LYS A 268 11.62 -18.20 15.18
C LYS A 268 12.43 -17.97 13.90
N VAL A 269 12.24 -16.82 13.25
CA VAL A 269 13.22 -16.15 12.37
C VAL A 269 13.65 -16.87 11.06
N ASP A 270 13.34 -18.15 10.87
CA ASP A 270 13.86 -18.91 9.72
C ASP A 270 13.20 -18.58 8.38
N SER A 271 11.92 -18.19 8.31
CA SER A 271 11.23 -18.01 7.02
C SER A 271 11.78 -16.85 6.17
N ARG A 272 12.22 -15.76 6.80
CA ARG A 272 12.89 -14.64 6.07
C ARG A 272 14.28 -15.03 5.61
N LEU A 273 15.02 -15.79 6.43
CA LEU A 273 16.34 -16.32 6.07
C LEU A 273 16.22 -17.36 4.95
N GLU A 274 15.18 -18.18 4.95
CA GLU A 274 14.90 -19.20 3.96
C GLU A 274 14.47 -18.57 2.62
N MET A 275 13.61 -17.53 2.65
CA MET A 275 13.30 -16.73 1.47
C MET A 275 14.52 -15.98 0.92
N LEU A 276 15.39 -15.45 1.80
CA LEU A 276 16.65 -14.84 1.39
C LEU A 276 17.61 -15.87 0.78
N SER A 277 17.67 -17.07 1.34
CA SER A 277 18.48 -18.18 0.82
C SER A 277 18.00 -18.63 -0.56
N GLN A 278 16.68 -18.78 -0.74
CA GLN A 278 16.08 -19.11 -2.03
C GLN A 278 16.29 -18.00 -3.08
N ARG A 279 16.21 -16.72 -2.68
CA ARG A 279 16.54 -15.57 -3.56
C ARG A 279 18.03 -15.53 -3.92
N LEU A 280 18.92 -15.85 -2.98
CA LEU A 280 20.36 -15.93 -3.23
C LEU A 280 20.73 -17.11 -4.14
N GLU A 281 20.10 -18.28 -3.98
CA GLU A 281 20.30 -19.43 -4.86
C GLU A 281 19.80 -19.17 -6.27
N SER A 282 18.61 -18.58 -6.42
CA SER A 282 18.08 -18.20 -7.74
C SER A 282 18.95 -17.15 -8.43
N LEU A 283 19.50 -16.18 -7.69
CA LEU A 283 20.48 -15.21 -8.23
C LEU A 283 21.80 -15.88 -8.62
N ARG A 284 22.30 -16.87 -7.87
CA ARG A 284 23.48 -17.66 -8.24
C ARG A 284 23.24 -18.49 -9.50
N HIS A 285 22.05 -19.07 -9.67
CA HIS A 285 21.70 -19.80 -10.89
C HIS A 285 21.59 -18.88 -12.11
N LEU A 286 21.08 -17.66 -11.94
CA LEU A 286 21.04 -16.65 -13.01
C LEU A 286 22.45 -16.13 -13.35
N SER A 287 23.28 -15.88 -12.34
CA SER A 287 24.68 -15.48 -12.51
C SER A 287 25.51 -16.57 -13.20
N GLY A 288 25.31 -17.85 -12.85
CA GLY A 288 25.95 -18.99 -13.51
C GLY A 288 25.49 -19.21 -14.96
N LYS A 289 24.22 -18.90 -15.27
CA LYS A 289 23.72 -18.87 -16.65
C LYS A 289 24.29 -17.69 -17.46
N LEU A 290 24.56 -16.56 -16.82
CA LEU A 290 25.17 -15.41 -17.48
C LEU A 290 26.67 -15.62 -17.74
N GLY A 291 27.37 -16.29 -16.82
CA GLY A 291 28.79 -16.65 -16.96
C GLY A 291 29.07 -17.82 -17.90
N SER A 292 28.06 -18.56 -18.33
CA SER A 292 28.17 -19.68 -19.30
C SER A 292 27.80 -19.30 -20.73
N LEU A 293 27.54 -18.02 -21.00
CA LEU A 293 27.43 -17.51 -22.37
C LEU A 293 28.83 -17.49 -23.02
N PRO A 294 29.06 -18.22 -24.12
CA PRO A 294 30.35 -18.22 -24.79
C PRO A 294 30.57 -16.85 -25.46
N GLY A 295 31.49 -16.05 -24.90
CA GLY A 295 31.88 -14.77 -25.51
C GLY A 295 32.53 -13.72 -24.61
N LEU A 296 32.74 -13.96 -23.31
CA LEU A 296 33.22 -12.92 -22.38
C LEU A 296 34.58 -13.17 -21.69
N ASP A 297 35.32 -14.21 -22.04
CA ASP A 297 36.70 -14.40 -21.56
C ASP A 297 37.70 -14.41 -22.71
N GLN A 298 38.24 -13.24 -23.05
CA GLN A 298 39.64 -13.13 -23.46
C GLN A 298 40.22 -11.80 -22.95
N PRO A 299 41.15 -11.82 -21.97
CA PRO A 299 42.03 -10.69 -21.74
C PRO A 299 43.03 -10.63 -22.91
N GLN A 300 42.97 -9.56 -23.71
CA GLN A 300 44.00 -9.27 -24.69
C GLN A 300 45.26 -8.80 -23.95
N ASP A 301 46.24 -9.70 -23.80
CA ASP A 301 47.62 -9.34 -23.55
C ASP A 301 48.13 -8.43 -24.68
N ARG A 302 48.38 -7.16 -24.38
CA ARG A 302 49.13 -6.27 -25.25
C ARG A 302 50.61 -6.31 -24.84
N LYS A 303 51.44 -6.83 -25.75
CA LYS A 303 52.88 -6.57 -25.81
C LYS A 303 53.16 -5.10 -26.11
#